data_AF-A0A3D1A003-F1
#
_entry.id   AF-A0A3D1A003-F1
#
_cell.length_a   1.000
_cell.length_b   1.000
_cell.length_c   1.000
_cell.angle_alpha   90.00
_cell.angle_beta   90.00
_cell.angle_gamma   90.00
#
_symmetry.space_group_name_H-M   'P 1'
#
loop_
_entity.id
_entity.type
_entity.pdbx_description
1 polymer ?
#
loop_
_entity_poly.entity_id
_entity_poly.type
_entity_poly.pdbx_seq_one_letter_code
_entity_poly.pdbx_strand_id
1 'polypeptide(L)'
;CLPAAGQGAIGIESRLDDNKTLDLLIDINHMATWTEVIAERRVTTALGAACNLPIAVFGESFQDRLRLRAFVADTSGEQVIREVLTGPITDAESVAAELGERLLSLGAAKLLG
;
A
#
# COMPACT_ATOMS: atom_id res chain seq x y z
N CYS A 1 -0.35 14.55 8.30
CA CYS A 1 0.17 14.05 7.00
C CYS A 1 0.17 12.54 7.03
N LEU A 2 -0.30 11.88 5.97
CA LEU A 2 -0.18 10.44 5.81
C LEU A 2 0.99 10.16 4.84
N PRO A 3 1.89 9.20 5.12
CA PRO A 3 3.03 8.88 4.25
C PRO A 3 2.59 8.38 2.86
N ALA A 4 3.45 8.58 1.86
CA ALA A 4 3.30 7.89 0.58
C ALA A 4 3.53 6.39 0.77
N ALA A 5 2.92 5.56 -0.08
CA ALA A 5 3.12 4.11 -0.03
C ALA A 5 4.61 3.76 -0.19
N GLY A 6 5.13 2.96 0.75
CA GLY A 6 6.52 2.53 0.83
C GLY A 6 7.49 3.59 1.38
N GLN A 7 7.01 4.74 1.85
CA GLN A 7 7.89 5.80 2.34
C GLN A 7 8.71 5.32 3.56
N GLY A 8 10.04 5.38 3.43
CA GLY A 8 10.98 4.95 4.47
C GLY A 8 11.46 3.50 4.32
N ALA A 9 10.88 2.73 3.40
CA ALA A 9 11.37 1.40 3.04
C ALA A 9 12.35 1.46 1.87
N ILE A 10 13.30 0.51 1.84
CA ILE A 10 14.19 0.28 0.70
C ILE A 10 13.75 -1.01 0.02
N GLY A 11 13.38 -0.92 -1.26
CA GLY A 11 13.11 -2.07 -2.11
C GLY A 11 14.32 -2.40 -2.98
N ILE A 12 14.59 -3.69 -3.18
CA ILE A 12 15.64 -4.19 -4.08
C ILE A 12 14.98 -5.04 -5.16
N GLU A 13 15.26 -4.72 -6.42
CA GLU A 13 14.79 -5.50 -7.57
C GLU A 13 15.90 -6.41 -8.08
N SER A 14 15.56 -7.64 -8.46
CA SER A 14 16.46 -8.60 -9.07
C SER A 14 15.74 -9.42 -10.12
N ARG A 15 16.49 -10.19 -10.92
CA ARG A 15 15.90 -11.12 -11.88
C ARG A 15 15.32 -12.32 -11.15
N LEU A 16 14.16 -12.80 -11.60
CA LEU A 16 13.47 -13.93 -10.99
C LEU A 16 14.20 -15.27 -11.18
N ASP A 17 15.12 -15.38 -12.16
CA ASP A 17 15.89 -16.59 -12.47
C ASP A 17 17.30 -16.61 -11.84
N ASP A 18 17.66 -15.59 -11.05
CA ASP A 18 18.96 -15.48 -10.37
C ASP A 18 18.87 -15.97 -8.92
N ASN A 19 18.78 -17.29 -8.73
CA ASN A 19 18.62 -17.91 -7.42
C ASN A 19 19.71 -17.49 -6.41
N LYS A 20 20.95 -17.31 -6.89
CA LYS A 20 22.06 -16.87 -6.03
C LYS A 20 21.80 -15.50 -5.42
N THR A 21 21.24 -14.57 -6.21
CA THR A 21 20.86 -13.25 -5.71
C THR A 21 19.65 -13.34 -4.80
N LEU A 22 18.63 -14.13 -5.15
CA LEU A 22 17.43 -14.31 -4.34
C LEU A 22 17.73 -14.85 -2.94
N ASP A 23 18.62 -15.84 -2.82
CA ASP A 23 19.04 -16.40 -1.54
C ASP A 23 19.65 -15.32 -0.61
N LEU A 24 20.47 -14.41 -1.16
CA LEU A 24 21.04 -13.29 -0.39
C LEU A 24 20.00 -12.26 0.02
N LEU A 25 18.97 -12.04 -0.81
CA LEU A 25 17.91 -11.06 -0.53
C LEU A 25 16.97 -11.55 0.58
N ILE A 26 16.74 -12.86 0.70
CA ILE A 26 15.91 -13.44 1.76
C ILE A 26 16.48 -13.08 3.15
N ASP A 27 17.79 -13.17 3.32
CA ASP A 27 18.45 -12.93 4.61
C ASP A 27 18.34 -11.48 5.11
N ILE A 28 18.22 -10.51 4.19
CA ILE A 28 18.10 -9.09 4.53
C ILE A 28 16.66 -8.59 4.52
N ASN A 29 15.69 -9.44 4.15
CA ASN A 29 14.29 -9.03 4.07
C ASN A 29 13.64 -8.98 5.46
N HIS A 30 13.05 -7.83 5.79
CA HIS A 30 12.27 -7.68 7.00
C HIS A 30 10.79 -7.96 6.71
N MET A 31 10.29 -9.13 7.13
CA MET A 31 8.96 -9.64 6.75
C MET A 31 7.79 -8.72 7.15
N ALA A 32 7.88 -8.03 8.29
CA ALA A 32 6.82 -7.10 8.70
C ALA A 32 6.72 -5.91 7.73
N THR A 33 7.86 -5.26 7.43
CA THR A 33 7.92 -4.16 6.46
C THR A 33 7.53 -4.61 5.06
N TRP A 34 7.96 -5.80 4.62
CA TRP A 34 7.52 -6.38 3.35
C TRP A 34 5.99 -6.46 3.26
N THR A 35 5.35 -7.00 4.31
CA THR A 35 3.89 -7.18 4.35
C THR A 35 3.16 -5.84 4.32
N GLU A 36 3.61 -4.87 5.12
CA GLU A 36 3.06 -3.51 5.17
C GLU A 36 3.16 -2.82 3.81
N VAL A 37 4.36 -2.77 3.24
CA VAL A 37 4.64 -2.06 1.98
C VAL A 37 3.93 -2.72 0.79
N ILE A 38 3.88 -4.06 0.72
CA ILE A 38 3.15 -4.74 -0.35
C ILE A 38 1.65 -4.44 -0.25
N ALA A 39 1.07 -4.42 0.95
CA ALA A 39 -0.32 -4.06 1.13
C ALA A 39 -0.59 -2.60 0.74
N GLU A 40 0.27 -1.65 1.14
CA GLU A 40 0.19 -0.26 0.70
C GLU A 40 0.21 -0.12 -0.83
N ARG A 41 1.17 -0.80 -1.48
CA ARG A 41 1.33 -0.79 -2.94
C ARG A 41 0.13 -1.40 -3.67
N ARG A 42 -0.51 -2.43 -3.09
CA ARG A 42 -1.71 -3.03 -3.66
C ARG A 42 -2.88 -2.05 -3.67
N VAL A 43 -3.08 -1.29 -2.60
CA VAL A 43 -4.11 -0.24 -2.55
C VAL A 43 -3.85 0.83 -3.61
N THR A 44 -2.62 1.35 -3.70
CA THR A 44 -2.30 2.38 -4.70
C THR A 44 -2.40 1.86 -6.13
N THR A 45 -1.97 0.62 -6.38
CA THR A 45 -2.11 -0.03 -7.71
C THR A 45 -3.56 -0.19 -8.12
N ALA A 46 -4.45 -0.59 -7.19
CA ALA A 46 -5.88 -0.72 -7.45
C ALA A 46 -6.55 0.61 -7.85
N LEU A 47 -6.01 1.74 -7.38
CA LEU A 47 -6.47 3.09 -7.72
C LEU A 47 -5.85 3.64 -9.02
N GLY A 48 -5.00 2.87 -9.71
CA GLY A 48 -4.28 3.35 -10.89
C GLY A 48 -3.23 4.42 -10.55
N ALA A 49 -2.65 4.37 -9.33
CA ALA A 49 -1.75 5.40 -8.84
C ALA A 49 -0.54 5.62 -9.77
N ALA A 50 -0.36 6.86 -10.21
CA ALA A 50 0.90 7.38 -10.74
C ALA A 50 1.60 8.22 -9.65
N CYS A 51 2.93 8.35 -9.72
CA CYS A 51 3.74 9.02 -8.68
C CYS A 51 3.35 10.49 -8.39
N ASN A 52 2.59 11.13 -9.28
CA ASN A 52 2.13 12.51 -9.17
C ASN A 52 0.68 12.65 -8.66
N LEU A 53 -0.01 11.54 -8.38
CA LEU A 53 -1.37 11.59 -7.87
C LEU A 53 -1.39 11.81 -6.35
N PRO A 54 -2.35 12.59 -5.81
CA PRO A 54 -2.46 12.90 -4.38
C PRO A 54 -3.04 11.72 -3.58
N ILE A 55 -2.32 10.60 -3.58
CA ILE A 55 -2.67 9.35 -2.90
C ILE A 55 -1.62 9.06 -1.84
N ALA A 56 -2.07 8.71 -0.64
CA ALA A 56 -1.22 8.24 0.44
C ALA A 56 -1.84 6.99 1.06
N VAL A 57 -1.01 5.98 1.33
CA VAL A 57 -1.42 4.73 1.98
C VAL A 57 -0.31 4.34 2.95
N PHE A 58 -0.68 4.02 4.18
CA PHE A 58 0.26 3.62 5.21
C PHE A 58 -0.26 2.42 5.99
N GLY A 59 0.59 1.39 6.06
CA GLY A 59 0.34 0.12 6.71
C GLY A 59 1.11 0.00 8.00
N GLU A 60 0.44 -0.48 9.04
CA GLU A 60 1.05 -0.77 10.33
C GLU A 60 0.61 -2.16 10.78
N SER A 61 1.59 -3.06 10.92
CA SER A 61 1.39 -4.35 11.55
C SER A 61 1.57 -4.24 13.07
N PHE A 62 0.67 -4.88 13.80
CA PHE A 62 0.78 -5.01 15.26
C PHE A 62 0.13 -6.32 15.70
N GLN A 63 0.88 -7.11 16.46
CA GLN A 63 0.51 -8.48 16.81
C GLN A 63 0.17 -9.27 15.53
N ASP A 64 -1.04 -9.81 15.43
CA ASP A 64 -1.51 -10.58 14.27
C ASP A 64 -2.44 -9.78 13.35
N ARG A 65 -2.35 -8.44 13.37
CA ARG A 65 -3.22 -7.55 12.60
C ARG A 65 -2.44 -6.61 11.72
N LEU A 66 -3.04 -6.28 10.58
CA LEU A 66 -2.61 -5.20 9.69
C LEU A 66 -3.67 -4.11 9.71
N ARG A 67 -3.26 -2.87 9.98
CA ARG A 67 -4.07 -1.67 9.75
C ARG A 67 -3.54 -0.93 8.55
N LEU A 68 -4.41 -0.69 7.57
CA LEU A 68 -4.14 0.17 6.43
C LEU A 68 -4.95 1.46 6.58
N ARG A 69 -4.27 2.59 6.42
CA ARG A 69 -4.87 3.92 6.36
C ARG A 69 -4.65 4.46 4.95
N ALA A 70 -5.70 4.99 4.34
CA ALA A 70 -5.64 5.58 3.01
C ALA A 70 -6.18 7.00 2.99
N PHE A 71 -5.60 7.80 2.10
CA PHE A 71 -5.98 9.17 1.80
C PHE A 71 -5.94 9.35 0.29
N VAL A 72 -7.01 9.87 -0.27
CA VAL A 72 -7.11 10.27 -1.68
C VAL A 72 -7.69 11.67 -1.72
N ALA A 73 -7.12 12.56 -2.52
CA ALA A 73 -7.67 13.89 -2.75
C ALA A 73 -7.82 14.18 -4.25
N ASP A 74 -8.52 15.25 -4.60
CA ASP A 74 -8.39 15.87 -5.92
C ASP A 74 -7.11 16.73 -6.01
N THR A 75 -6.80 17.21 -7.21
CA THR A 75 -5.58 18.03 -7.44
C THR A 75 -5.62 19.39 -6.76
N SER A 76 -6.81 19.90 -6.40
CA SER A 76 -6.96 21.12 -5.61
C SER A 76 -6.83 20.85 -4.10
N GLY A 77 -7.05 19.60 -3.66
CA GLY A 77 -7.06 19.21 -2.25
C GLY A 77 -8.36 19.56 -1.51
N GLU A 78 -9.40 19.98 -2.23
CA GLU A 78 -10.69 20.39 -1.65
C GLU A 78 -11.58 19.19 -1.35
N GLN A 79 -11.56 18.18 -2.22
CA GLN A 79 -12.26 16.93 -2.02
C GLN A 79 -11.29 15.85 -1.54
N VAL A 80 -11.68 15.16 -0.47
CA VAL A 80 -10.82 14.20 0.19
C VAL A 80 -11.62 12.98 0.63
N ILE A 81 -11.08 11.79 0.37
CA ILE A 81 -11.52 10.52 0.91
C ILE A 81 -10.46 10.02 1.89
N ARG A 82 -10.91 9.58 3.06
CA ARG A 82 -10.05 8.93 4.06
C ARG A 82 -10.72 7.65 4.52
N GLU A 83 -9.97 6.56 4.46
CA GLU A 83 -10.46 5.26 4.89
C GLU A 83 -9.43 4.56 5.75
N VAL A 84 -9.93 3.70 6.64
CA VAL A 84 -9.10 2.85 7.49
C VAL A 84 -9.71 1.47 7.52
N LEU A 85 -8.89 0.46 7.27
CA LEU A 85 -9.29 -0.93 7.41
C LEU A 85 -8.29 -1.67 8.28
N THR A 86 -8.77 -2.58 9.13
CA THR A 86 -7.92 -3.42 9.97
C THR A 86 -8.40 -4.86 9.89
N GLY A 87 -7.52 -5.76 9.45
CA GLY A 87 -7.80 -7.19 9.37
C GLY A 87 -6.65 -8.04 9.90
N PRO A 88 -6.78 -9.37 9.84
CA PRO A 88 -5.69 -10.28 10.13
C PRO A 88 -4.49 -10.01 9.21
N ILE A 89 -3.28 -10.07 9.74
CA ILE A 89 -2.07 -9.90 8.92
C ILE A 89 -1.89 -11.04 7.90
N THR A 90 -2.42 -12.22 8.21
CA THR A 90 -2.46 -13.37 7.30
C THR A 90 -3.31 -13.11 6.06
N ASP A 91 -4.25 -12.16 6.13
CA ASP A 91 -5.16 -11.78 5.04
C ASP A 91 -4.79 -10.41 4.46
N ALA A 92 -3.52 -9.97 4.61
CA ALA A 92 -3.06 -8.65 4.19
C ALA A 92 -3.44 -8.27 2.74
N GLU A 93 -3.41 -9.24 1.83
CA GLU A 93 -3.83 -9.05 0.43
C GLU A 93 -5.32 -8.75 0.31
N SER A 94 -6.18 -9.51 1.01
CA SER A 94 -7.63 -9.28 1.04
C SER A 94 -7.97 -7.95 1.70
N VAL A 95 -7.27 -7.59 2.78
CA VAL A 95 -7.42 -6.28 3.46
C VAL A 95 -7.07 -5.13 2.51
N ALA A 96 -5.97 -5.26 1.75
CA ALA A 96 -5.58 -4.25 0.77
C ALA A 96 -6.60 -4.14 -0.38
N ALA A 97 -7.07 -5.26 -0.91
CA ALA A 97 -8.07 -5.29 -1.97
C ALA A 97 -9.39 -4.65 -1.53
N GLU A 98 -9.91 -5.02 -0.36
CA GLU A 98 -11.15 -4.46 0.20
C GLU A 98 -11.02 -2.95 0.43
N LEU A 99 -9.88 -2.47 0.95
CA LEU A 99 -9.66 -1.03 1.12
C LEU A 99 -9.65 -0.30 -0.23
N GLY A 100 -9.01 -0.88 -1.26
CA GLY A 100 -9.04 -0.34 -2.62
C GLY A 100 -10.45 -0.24 -3.18
N GLU A 101 -11.26 -1.29 -3.05
CA GLU A 101 -12.66 -1.32 -3.48
C GLU A 101 -13.52 -0.29 -2.74
N ARG A 102 -13.34 -0.14 -1.42
CA ARG A 102 -14.03 0.88 -0.62
C ARG A 102 -13.72 2.28 -1.14
N LEU A 103 -12.45 2.60 -1.37
CA LEU A 103 -12.02 3.89 -1.93
C LEU A 103 -12.66 4.14 -3.31
N LEU A 104 -12.67 3.14 -4.19
CA LEU A 104 -13.32 3.25 -5.51
C LEU A 104 -14.83 3.48 -5.39
N SER A 105 -15.50 2.78 -4.48
CA SER A 105 -16.95 2.94 -4.22
C SER A 105 -17.31 4.33 -3.71
N LEU A 106 -16.38 4.98 -3.00
CA LEU A 106 -16.50 6.37 -2.50
C LEU A 106 -16.16 7.41 -3.57
N GLY A 107 -15.78 6.98 -4.78
CA GLY A 107 -15.51 7.86 -5.90
C GLY A 107 -14.05 8.29 -6.05
N ALA A 108 -13.09 7.58 -5.43
CA ALA A 108 -11.66 7.89 -5.57
C ALA A 108 -11.22 8.01 -7.04
N ALA A 109 -11.74 7.17 -7.94
CA ALA A 109 -11.45 7.26 -9.37
C ALA A 109 -11.80 8.63 -9.97
N LYS A 110 -12.92 9.24 -9.56
CA LYS A 110 -13.35 10.56 -10.06
C LYS A 110 -12.49 11.70 -9.53
N LEU A 111 -11.91 11.55 -8.34
CA LEU A 111 -11.00 12.56 -7.78
C LEU A 111 -9.65 12.59 -8.47
N LEU A 112 -9.24 11.44 -9.01
CA LEU A 112 -7.92 11.25 -9.61
C LEU A 112 -7.85 11.61 -11.11
N GLY A 113 -9.01 11.69 -11.79
CA GLY A 113 -9.13 12.07 -13.19
C GLY A 113 -9.64 10.94 -14.06
#